data_AF-A0A432MDZ6-F1
#
_entry.id   AF-A0A432MDZ6-F1
#
_cell.length_a   1.000
_cell.length_b   1.000
_cell.length_c   1.000
_cell.angle_alpha   90.00
_cell.angle_beta   90.00
_cell.angle_gamma   90.00
#
_symmetry.space_group_name_H-M   'P 1'
#
loop_
_entity.id
_entity.type
_entity.pdbx_description
1 polymer ?
#
loop_
_entity_poly.entity_id
_entity_poly.type
_entity_poly.pdbx_seq_one_letter_code
_entity_poly.pdbx_strand_id
1 'polypeptide(L)'
;MLYAQRNTVVAGAYAYPVFSPAMYAGYPGAWQPTGMTDPSLYVNPGYGALAAMLGMAAQPAPYDYGGNVIAQADAVYVNGDPAGTPQDYASQAAQIAASGANEPAPNDQWQPIGVFAMVVDDQSPPNDLFQLAVNGQGAIRGNYFNLAANQASPLAGAVDPQAQRVAWTIGGDQTPVYEAGIANLTGDEATMLVHSPDGSQRQFTLVRLPDPGQGGQAVPSMPPRP
;
A
#
# COMPACT_ATOMS: atom_id res chain seq x y z
N MET A 1 -2.24 23.20 -3.82
CA MET A 1 -1.63 22.35 -4.86
C MET A 1 -1.95 20.88 -4.58
N LEU A 2 -1.52 20.28 -3.46
CA LEU A 2 -1.81 18.87 -3.10
C LEU A 2 -3.31 18.51 -3.02
N TYR A 3 -4.13 19.36 -2.37
CA TYR A 3 -5.59 19.15 -2.28
C TYR A 3 -6.32 19.06 -3.63
N ALA A 4 -5.89 19.83 -4.64
CA ALA A 4 -6.50 19.81 -5.97
C ALA A 4 -6.13 18.52 -6.73
N GLN A 5 -4.91 18.03 -6.50
CA GLN A 5 -4.41 16.79 -7.07
C GLN A 5 -5.16 15.58 -6.49
N ARG A 6 -5.33 15.51 -5.17
CA ARG A 6 -6.16 14.48 -4.53
C ARG A 6 -7.56 14.40 -5.12
N ASN A 7 -8.26 15.54 -5.24
CA ASN A 7 -9.62 15.54 -5.80
C ASN A 7 -9.66 15.02 -7.24
N THR A 8 -8.63 15.31 -8.03
CA THR A 8 -8.50 14.82 -9.41
C THR A 8 -8.28 13.30 -9.43
N VAL A 9 -7.39 12.78 -8.58
CA VAL A 9 -7.14 11.34 -8.43
C VAL A 9 -8.40 10.60 -7.97
N VAL A 10 -9.08 11.14 -6.96
CA VAL A 10 -10.31 10.57 -6.40
C VAL A 10 -11.42 10.56 -7.45
N ALA A 11 -11.59 11.65 -8.20
CA ALA A 11 -12.56 11.70 -9.30
C ALA A 11 -12.25 10.65 -10.39
N GLY A 12 -10.97 10.45 -10.73
CA GLY A 12 -10.54 9.40 -11.66
C GLY A 12 -10.83 7.99 -11.17
N ALA A 13 -10.69 7.74 -9.86
CA ALA A 13 -10.98 6.44 -9.25
C ALA A 13 -12.45 6.03 -9.36
N TYR A 14 -13.38 6.98 -9.21
CA TYR A 14 -14.80 6.73 -9.45
C TYR A 14 -15.06 6.38 -10.92
N ALA A 15 -14.35 7.03 -11.86
CA ALA A 15 -14.53 6.80 -13.28
C ALA A 15 -14.02 5.42 -13.74
N TYR A 16 -13.02 4.86 -13.06
CA TYR A 16 -12.36 3.62 -13.45
C TYR A 16 -12.13 2.68 -12.25
N PRO A 17 -13.16 1.93 -11.82
CA PRO A 17 -13.04 1.00 -10.70
C PRO A 17 -12.19 -0.23 -11.09
N VAL A 18 -10.95 -0.30 -10.59
CA VAL A 18 -9.98 -1.34 -10.99
C VAL A 18 -10.16 -2.65 -10.23
N PHE A 19 -10.24 -2.63 -8.90
CA PHE A 19 -10.34 -3.85 -8.06
C PHE A 19 -11.78 -4.39 -8.02
N SER A 20 -12.29 -4.77 -9.18
CA SER A 20 -13.63 -5.32 -9.39
C SER A 20 -13.59 -6.85 -9.61
N PRO A 21 -14.70 -7.58 -9.43
CA PRO A 21 -14.77 -9.00 -9.76
C PRO A 21 -14.31 -9.34 -11.19
N ALA A 22 -14.57 -8.46 -12.15
CA ALA A 22 -14.14 -8.64 -13.54
C ALA A 22 -12.60 -8.58 -13.68
N MET A 23 -11.93 -7.73 -12.91
CA MET A 23 -10.46 -7.69 -12.89
C MET A 23 -9.92 -9.01 -12.37
N TYR A 24 -10.37 -9.47 -11.21
CA TYR A 24 -9.88 -10.74 -10.64
C TYR A 24 -10.12 -11.96 -11.55
N ALA A 25 -11.21 -11.98 -12.31
CA ALA A 25 -11.47 -13.02 -13.30
C ALA A 25 -10.53 -12.93 -14.53
N GLY A 26 -10.11 -11.73 -14.92
CA GLY A 26 -9.23 -11.48 -16.06
C GLY A 26 -7.74 -11.66 -15.77
N TYR A 27 -7.32 -11.63 -14.50
CA TYR A 27 -5.93 -11.76 -14.07
C TYR A 27 -5.74 -12.95 -13.12
N PRO A 28 -5.60 -14.18 -13.63
CA PRO A 28 -5.51 -15.39 -12.78
C PRO A 28 -4.27 -15.42 -11.87
N GLY A 29 -3.24 -14.64 -12.18
CA GLY A 29 -2.05 -14.48 -11.32
C GLY A 29 -2.22 -13.45 -10.19
N ALA A 30 -3.32 -12.69 -10.16
CA ALA A 30 -3.61 -11.75 -9.08
C ALA A 30 -3.98 -12.51 -7.79
N TRP A 31 -3.59 -11.95 -6.64
CA TRP A 31 -4.05 -12.44 -5.35
C TRP A 31 -5.57 -12.26 -5.24
N GLN A 32 -6.26 -13.35 -4.90
CA GLN A 32 -7.72 -13.36 -4.78
C GLN A 32 -8.12 -12.94 -3.36
N PRO A 33 -8.96 -11.91 -3.19
CA PRO A 33 -9.38 -11.42 -1.88
C PRO A 33 -10.46 -12.33 -1.26
N THR A 34 -10.09 -13.55 -0.90
CA THR A 34 -10.96 -14.50 -0.20
C THR A 34 -10.74 -14.41 1.32
N GLY A 35 -11.80 -14.59 2.12
CA GLY A 35 -11.69 -14.51 3.58
C GLY A 35 -11.55 -13.07 4.11
N MET A 36 -12.09 -12.09 3.39
CA MET A 36 -12.08 -10.70 3.85
C MET A 36 -13.02 -10.51 5.04
N THR A 37 -12.59 -9.73 6.04
CA THR A 37 -13.41 -9.34 7.20
C THR A 37 -14.46 -8.28 6.86
N ASP A 38 -14.29 -7.58 5.73
CA ASP A 38 -15.20 -6.57 5.20
C ASP A 38 -15.49 -6.85 3.71
N PRO A 39 -16.73 -6.67 3.23
CA PRO A 39 -17.06 -6.85 1.83
C PRO A 39 -16.40 -5.83 0.88
N SER A 40 -16.00 -4.65 1.38
CA SER A 40 -15.33 -3.61 0.59
C SER A 40 -13.83 -3.61 0.82
N LEU A 41 -13.08 -3.71 -0.28
CA LEU A 41 -11.61 -3.58 -0.28
C LEU A 41 -11.12 -2.14 -0.06
N TYR A 42 -12.03 -1.17 -0.16
CA TYR A 42 -11.76 0.26 -0.05
C TYR A 42 -11.95 0.78 1.38
N VAL A 43 -12.47 -0.06 2.28
CA VAL A 43 -12.70 0.32 3.68
C VAL A 43 -11.41 0.80 4.35
N ASN A 44 -11.56 1.74 5.26
CA ASN A 44 -10.49 2.16 6.15
C ASN A 44 -10.74 1.55 7.54
N PRO A 45 -9.92 0.59 7.99
CA PRO A 45 -10.10 -0.02 9.32
C PRO A 45 -9.85 0.97 10.47
N GLY A 46 -9.13 2.06 10.21
CA GLY A 46 -8.61 2.94 11.24
C GLY A 46 -7.46 2.33 12.04
N TYR A 47 -6.56 3.18 12.54
CA TYR A 47 -5.37 2.73 13.24
C TYR A 47 -5.67 1.91 14.49
N GLY A 48 -6.67 2.31 15.30
CA GLY A 48 -7.00 1.62 16.54
C GLY A 48 -7.37 0.15 16.35
N ALA A 49 -8.10 -0.17 15.26
CA ALA A 49 -8.45 -1.55 14.93
C ALA A 49 -7.21 -2.36 14.51
N LEU A 50 -6.36 -1.79 13.66
CA LEU A 50 -5.11 -2.42 13.25
C LEU A 50 -4.16 -2.62 14.44
N ALA A 51 -4.05 -1.64 15.33
CA ALA A 51 -3.20 -1.72 16.51
C ALA A 51 -3.66 -2.81 17.48
N ALA A 52 -4.97 -2.90 17.73
CA ALA A 52 -5.54 -3.97 18.54
C ALA A 52 -5.33 -5.36 17.91
N MET A 53 -5.53 -5.47 16.59
CA MET A 53 -5.40 -6.74 15.87
C MET A 53 -3.95 -7.24 15.85
N LEU A 54 -2.97 -6.35 15.66
CA LEU A 54 -1.56 -6.68 15.47
C LEU A 54 -0.73 -6.58 16.75
N GLY A 55 -1.35 -6.24 17.89
CA GLY A 55 -0.64 -6.05 19.16
C GLY A 55 0.34 -4.87 19.15
N MET A 56 0.04 -3.82 18.37
CA MET A 56 0.85 -2.59 18.34
C MET A 56 0.53 -1.69 19.53
N ALA A 57 1.41 -0.73 19.80
CA ALA A 57 1.11 0.33 20.77
C ALA A 57 -0.16 1.11 20.36
N ALA A 58 -0.91 1.63 21.33
CA ALA A 58 -2.14 2.37 21.05
C ALA A 58 -1.91 3.77 20.45
N GLN A 59 -0.70 4.32 20.61
CA GLN A 59 -0.32 5.60 20.03
C GLN A 59 0.37 5.39 18.67
N PRO A 60 -0.14 6.01 17.59
CA PRO A 60 0.46 5.87 16.27
C PRO A 60 1.81 6.55 16.19
N ALA A 61 2.79 5.85 15.62
CA ALA A 61 4.05 6.43 15.17
C ALA A 61 3.87 6.95 13.73
N PRO A 62 3.93 8.27 13.49
CA PRO A 62 3.85 8.81 12.13
C PRO A 62 5.17 8.57 11.39
N TYR A 63 5.09 8.16 10.12
CA TYR A 63 6.24 8.04 9.22
C TYR A 63 6.06 8.94 8.00
N ASP A 64 6.33 10.22 8.17
CA ASP A 64 6.32 11.20 7.09
C ASP A 64 7.68 11.27 6.38
N TYR A 65 7.84 10.51 5.29
CA TYR A 65 9.06 10.52 4.49
C TYR A 65 9.23 11.85 3.77
N GLY A 66 10.30 12.58 4.13
CA GLY A 66 10.54 13.96 3.72
C GLY A 66 10.12 14.99 4.78
N GLY A 67 9.36 14.57 5.79
CA GLY A 67 9.01 15.34 6.98
C GLY A 67 9.81 14.88 8.20
N ASN A 68 9.24 14.00 9.02
CA ASN A 68 9.90 13.49 10.22
C ASN A 68 10.84 12.30 9.97
N VAL A 69 10.79 11.69 8.78
CA VAL A 69 11.77 10.70 8.31
C VAL A 69 12.63 11.35 7.24
N ILE A 70 13.89 11.63 7.60
CA ILE A 70 14.82 12.37 6.74
C ILE A 70 16.04 11.50 6.47
N ALA A 71 16.27 11.16 5.21
CA ALA A 71 17.48 10.51 4.76
C ALA A 71 18.57 11.55 4.44
N GLN A 72 19.73 11.42 5.09
CA GLN A 72 20.96 12.14 4.77
C GLN A 72 22.01 11.16 4.27
N ALA A 73 23.17 11.68 3.81
CA ALA A 73 24.23 10.85 3.25
C ALA A 73 24.69 9.73 4.19
N ASP A 74 24.81 10.03 5.50
CA ASP A 74 25.38 9.11 6.48
C ASP A 74 24.34 8.46 7.41
N ALA A 75 23.13 9.03 7.51
CA ALA A 75 22.11 8.55 8.44
C ALA A 75 20.69 8.88 7.98
N VAL A 76 19.76 7.99 8.34
CA VAL A 76 18.32 8.25 8.34
C VAL A 76 17.92 8.68 9.74
N TYR A 77 17.13 9.74 9.85
CA TYR A 77 16.58 10.21 11.11
C TYR A 77 15.08 9.99 11.12
N VAL A 78 14.55 9.42 12.21
CA VAL A 78 13.11 9.26 12.45
C VAL A 78 12.78 10.07 13.70
N ASN A 79 11.93 11.07 13.57
CA ASN A 79 11.61 12.03 14.66
C ASN A 79 12.84 12.73 15.26
N GLY A 80 13.91 12.89 14.46
CA GLY A 80 15.16 13.51 14.88
C GLY A 80 16.18 12.54 15.52
N ASP A 81 15.78 11.30 15.80
CA ASP A 81 16.67 10.27 16.32
C ASP A 81 17.30 9.46 15.18
N PRO A 82 18.59 9.08 15.27
CA PRO A 82 19.24 8.29 14.24
C PRO A 82 18.65 6.87 14.18
N ALA A 83 18.27 6.43 12.97
CA ALA A 83 17.68 5.12 12.68
C ALA A 83 18.60 4.21 11.85
N GLY A 84 19.89 4.55 11.75
CA GLY A 84 20.92 3.83 10.99
C GLY A 84 21.32 4.54 9.69
N THR A 85 22.19 3.92 8.90
CA THR A 85 22.55 4.42 7.56
C THR A 85 21.38 4.23 6.58
N PRO A 86 21.34 4.92 5.43
CA PRO A 86 20.36 4.64 4.38
C PRO A 86 20.31 3.16 3.97
N GLN A 87 21.47 2.50 3.90
CA GLN A 87 21.60 1.09 3.58
C GLN A 87 21.04 0.18 4.69
N ASP A 88 21.31 0.49 5.96
CA ASP A 88 20.72 -0.24 7.09
C ASP A 88 19.20 -0.11 7.08
N TYR A 89 18.69 1.10 6.84
CA TYR A 89 17.27 1.38 6.82
C TYR A 89 16.54 0.65 5.68
N ALA A 90 17.15 0.60 4.49
CA ALA A 90 16.68 -0.21 3.36
C ALA A 90 16.71 -1.71 3.66
N SER A 91 17.77 -2.19 4.31
CA SER A 91 17.91 -3.60 4.70
C SER A 91 16.85 -4.02 5.71
N GLN A 92 16.53 -3.14 6.68
CA GLN A 92 15.41 -3.37 7.60
C GLN A 92 14.08 -3.46 6.86
N ALA A 93 13.80 -2.56 5.90
CA ALA A 93 12.58 -2.62 5.11
C ALA A 93 12.48 -3.93 4.32
N ALA A 94 13.58 -4.38 3.71
CA ALA A 94 13.64 -5.65 3.00
C ALA A 94 13.38 -6.85 3.94
N GLN A 95 13.92 -6.83 5.16
CA GLN A 95 13.66 -7.86 6.17
C GLN A 95 12.19 -7.90 6.60
N ILE A 96 11.57 -6.73 6.79
CA ILE A 96 10.14 -6.62 7.09
C ILE A 96 9.34 -7.25 5.95
N ALA A 97 9.57 -6.85 4.70
CA ALA A 97 8.86 -7.41 3.55
C ALA A 97 9.04 -8.94 3.44
N ALA A 98 10.28 -9.42 3.59
CA ALA A 98 10.60 -10.85 3.50
C ALA A 98 9.97 -11.68 4.64
N SER A 99 9.72 -11.09 5.81
CA SER A 99 9.09 -11.80 6.93
C SER A 99 7.65 -12.25 6.63
N GLY A 100 7.00 -11.63 5.65
CA GLY A 100 5.68 -12.03 5.16
C GLY A 100 5.69 -12.82 3.84
N ALA A 101 6.86 -13.26 3.37
CA ALA A 101 6.99 -14.01 2.11
C ALA A 101 6.40 -15.44 2.20
N ASN A 102 6.22 -15.99 3.40
CA ASN A 102 5.60 -17.30 3.58
C ASN A 102 4.18 -17.30 3.04
N GLU A 103 3.79 -18.40 2.37
CA GLU A 103 2.42 -18.55 1.88
C GLU A 103 1.43 -18.50 3.05
N PRO A 104 0.37 -17.69 2.97
CA PRO A 104 -0.64 -17.59 4.02
C PRO A 104 -1.40 -18.91 4.18
N ALA A 105 -2.01 -19.12 5.34
CA ALA A 105 -2.82 -20.31 5.53
C ALA A 105 -4.08 -20.23 4.64
N PRO A 106 -4.58 -21.36 4.10
CA PRO A 106 -5.73 -21.36 3.18
C PRO A 106 -7.01 -20.69 3.70
N ASN A 107 -7.16 -20.56 5.03
CA ASN A 107 -8.34 -20.01 5.69
C ASN A 107 -8.04 -18.70 6.44
N ASP A 108 -6.90 -18.06 6.16
CA ASP A 108 -6.56 -16.79 6.78
C ASP A 108 -7.66 -15.76 6.55
N GLN A 109 -7.94 -14.99 7.60
CA GLN A 109 -8.84 -13.85 7.55
C GLN A 109 -8.05 -12.59 7.27
N TRP A 110 -8.56 -11.78 6.35
CA TRP A 110 -7.87 -10.60 5.84
C TRP A 110 -8.65 -9.34 6.14
N GLN A 111 -8.03 -8.42 6.86
CA GLN A 111 -8.53 -7.07 7.04
C GLN A 111 -8.07 -6.21 5.86
N PRO A 112 -8.98 -5.66 5.02
CA PRO A 112 -8.56 -4.68 4.04
C PRO A 112 -7.98 -3.44 4.74
N ILE A 113 -6.85 -2.96 4.23
CA ILE A 113 -6.26 -1.68 4.62
C ILE A 113 -6.84 -0.59 3.71
N GLY A 114 -6.95 -0.87 2.42
CA GLY A 114 -7.51 0.05 1.44
C GLY A 114 -6.95 -0.14 0.04
N VAL A 115 -7.43 0.72 -0.85
CA VAL A 115 -6.90 0.89 -2.19
C VAL A 115 -6.26 2.28 -2.28
N PHE A 116 -5.07 2.34 -2.87
CA PHE A 116 -4.27 3.55 -2.96
C PHE A 116 -3.78 3.77 -4.39
N ALA A 117 -3.74 5.03 -4.81
CA ALA A 117 -3.05 5.44 -6.02
C ALA A 117 -1.71 6.07 -5.67
N MET A 118 -0.64 5.63 -6.32
CA MET A 118 0.69 6.23 -6.18
C MET A 118 0.85 7.38 -7.18
N VAL A 119 1.16 8.55 -6.62
CA VAL A 119 1.39 9.78 -7.37
C VAL A 119 2.88 9.89 -7.68
N VAL A 120 3.21 9.83 -8.98
CA VAL A 120 4.60 9.92 -9.49
C VAL A 120 4.92 11.32 -10.00
N ASP A 121 3.95 11.96 -10.65
CA ASP A 121 4.03 13.33 -11.17
C ASP A 121 2.77 14.13 -10.83
N ASP A 122 2.85 15.44 -11.00
CA ASP A 122 1.76 16.40 -10.73
C ASP A 122 0.84 16.63 -11.92
N GLN A 123 1.12 16.00 -13.07
CA GLN A 123 0.49 16.33 -14.35
C GLN A 123 -0.35 15.18 -14.94
N SER A 124 -0.17 13.94 -14.49
CA SER A 124 -0.87 12.78 -15.04
C SER A 124 -1.76 12.08 -14.01
N PRO A 125 -2.91 11.50 -14.41
CA PRO A 125 -3.61 10.55 -13.56
C PRO A 125 -2.64 9.43 -13.15
N PRO A 126 -2.65 9.01 -11.88
CA PRO A 126 -1.75 7.97 -11.39
C PRO A 126 -2.07 6.65 -12.09
N ASN A 127 -1.05 5.99 -12.63
CA ASN A 127 -1.20 4.68 -13.28
C ASN A 127 -1.00 3.53 -12.30
N ASP A 128 -0.35 3.79 -11.17
CA ASP A 128 0.12 2.80 -10.22
C ASP A 128 -0.86 2.71 -9.04
N LEU A 129 -1.53 1.57 -8.90
CA LEU A 129 -2.51 1.33 -7.86
C LEU A 129 -2.10 0.16 -6.96
N PHE A 130 -2.35 0.30 -5.66
CA PHE A 130 -2.12 -0.73 -4.66
C PHE A 130 -3.44 -1.07 -3.96
N GLN A 131 -3.81 -2.35 -3.97
CA GLN A 131 -4.78 -2.92 -3.04
C GLN A 131 -3.98 -3.59 -1.93
N LEU A 132 -4.25 -3.26 -0.66
CA LEU A 132 -3.54 -3.81 0.50
C LEU A 132 -4.52 -4.43 1.51
N ALA A 133 -4.17 -5.60 2.01
CA ALA A 133 -4.85 -6.29 3.10
C ALA A 133 -3.83 -6.91 4.06
N VAL A 134 -4.22 -7.06 5.33
CA VAL A 134 -3.38 -7.60 6.40
C VAL A 134 -4.09 -8.71 7.17
N ASN A 135 -3.38 -9.78 7.51
CA ASN A 135 -3.93 -10.84 8.37
C ASN A 135 -3.56 -10.65 9.85
N GLY A 136 -4.10 -11.48 10.74
CA GLY A 136 -3.85 -11.38 12.18
C GLY A 136 -2.40 -11.63 12.63
N GLN A 137 -1.53 -12.14 11.75
CA GLN A 137 -0.09 -12.30 12.03
C GLN A 137 0.75 -11.14 11.48
N GLY A 138 0.12 -10.15 10.84
CA GLY A 138 0.80 -9.01 10.23
C GLY A 138 1.31 -9.26 8.82
N ALA A 139 0.98 -10.39 8.17
CA ALA A 139 1.31 -10.59 6.76
C ALA A 139 0.49 -9.65 5.88
N ILE A 140 1.11 -9.07 4.86
CA ILE A 140 0.49 -8.22 3.85
C ILE A 140 0.29 -9.01 2.57
N ARG A 141 -0.91 -8.92 2.00
CA ARG A 141 -1.24 -9.39 0.66
C ARG A 141 -2.07 -8.37 -0.07
N GLY A 142 -2.14 -8.53 -1.37
CA GLY A 142 -2.88 -7.62 -2.22
C GLY A 142 -2.42 -7.69 -3.65
N ASN A 143 -2.68 -6.61 -4.37
CA ASN A 143 -2.33 -6.50 -5.77
C ASN A 143 -1.82 -5.11 -6.09
N TYR A 144 -0.78 -5.05 -6.90
CA TYR A 144 -0.41 -3.88 -7.65
C TYR A 144 -1.08 -3.94 -9.03
N PHE A 145 -1.58 -2.79 -9.50
CA PHE A 145 -2.15 -2.67 -10.82
C PHE A 145 -1.56 -1.45 -11.54
N ASN A 146 -1.05 -1.66 -12.76
CA ASN A 146 -0.64 -0.59 -13.64
C ASN A 146 -1.72 -0.35 -14.71
N LEU A 147 -2.39 0.81 -14.67
CA LEU A 147 -3.47 1.19 -15.58
C LEU A 147 -3.01 1.30 -17.04
N ALA A 148 -1.86 1.94 -17.27
CA ALA A 148 -1.36 2.17 -18.62
C ALA A 148 -0.95 0.88 -19.34
N ALA A 149 -0.27 -0.02 -18.61
CA ALA A 149 0.13 -1.33 -19.13
C ALA A 149 -1.01 -2.35 -19.08
N ASN A 150 -2.08 -2.07 -18.32
CA ASN A 150 -3.16 -3.00 -18.03
C ASN A 150 -2.62 -4.33 -17.47
N GLN A 151 -1.82 -4.23 -16.41
CA GLN A 151 -1.16 -5.36 -15.77
C GLN A 151 -1.47 -5.39 -14.28
N ALA A 152 -1.79 -6.58 -13.77
CA ALA A 152 -1.92 -6.86 -12.35
C ALA A 152 -0.78 -7.76 -11.89
N SER A 153 -0.24 -7.52 -10.70
CA SER A 153 0.74 -8.39 -10.06
C SER A 153 0.42 -8.51 -8.58
N PRO A 154 0.49 -9.72 -7.99
CA PRO A 154 0.29 -9.88 -6.56
C PRO A 154 1.40 -9.12 -5.81
N LEU A 155 1.14 -8.72 -4.58
CA LEU A 155 2.17 -8.19 -3.68
C LEU A 155 2.18 -8.99 -2.38
N ALA A 156 3.35 -9.02 -1.74
CA ALA A 156 3.57 -9.69 -0.48
C ALA A 156 4.48 -8.86 0.42
N GLY A 157 4.23 -8.90 1.72
CA GLY A 157 5.01 -8.13 2.69
C GLY A 157 4.57 -8.43 4.11
N ALA A 158 4.99 -7.59 5.04
CA ALA A 158 4.53 -7.67 6.42
C ALA A 158 4.50 -6.31 7.11
N VAL A 159 3.82 -6.28 8.24
CA VAL A 159 3.91 -5.23 9.26
C VAL A 159 4.93 -5.68 10.30
N ASP A 160 5.84 -4.78 10.68
CA ASP A 160 6.59 -4.85 11.93
C ASP A 160 5.75 -4.14 13.02
N PRO A 161 5.14 -4.89 13.96
CA PRO A 161 4.28 -4.29 14.97
C PRO A 161 5.04 -3.41 15.97
N GLN A 162 6.34 -3.67 16.18
CA GLN A 162 7.17 -2.90 17.11
C GLN A 162 7.56 -1.56 16.49
N ALA A 163 8.02 -1.58 15.24
CA ALA A 163 8.36 -0.36 14.52
C ALA A 163 7.12 0.39 13.98
N GLN A 164 5.95 -0.25 13.89
CA GLN A 164 4.76 0.25 13.20
C GLN A 164 5.01 0.61 11.72
N ARG A 165 5.96 -0.11 11.10
CA ARG A 165 6.29 0.00 9.68
C ARG A 165 5.66 -1.15 8.93
N VAL A 166 5.27 -0.89 7.71
CA VAL A 166 4.81 -1.92 6.77
C VAL A 166 5.69 -1.86 5.53
N ALA A 167 6.14 -3.00 5.07
CA ALA A 167 6.95 -3.11 3.86
C ALA A 167 6.48 -4.28 3.00
N TRP A 168 6.50 -4.09 1.68
CA TRP A 168 6.09 -5.10 0.71
C TRP A 168 6.90 -5.01 -0.58
N THR A 169 6.86 -6.09 -1.36
CA THR A 169 7.36 -6.17 -2.73
C THR A 169 6.24 -6.61 -3.66
N ILE A 170 6.45 -6.41 -4.97
CA ILE A 170 5.49 -6.77 -6.02
C ILE A 170 6.01 -8.01 -6.76
N GLY A 171 5.11 -8.92 -7.09
CA GLY A 171 5.43 -10.16 -7.77
C GLY A 171 6.27 -11.10 -6.91
N GLY A 172 7.21 -11.80 -7.55
CA GLY A 172 8.20 -12.63 -6.88
C GLY A 172 9.52 -11.90 -6.59
N ASP A 173 9.58 -10.59 -6.86
CA ASP A 173 10.80 -9.82 -6.74
C ASP A 173 11.10 -9.46 -5.28
N GLN A 174 12.39 -9.35 -4.94
CA GLN A 174 12.85 -8.87 -3.64
C GLN A 174 13.03 -7.35 -3.60
N THR A 175 13.03 -6.71 -4.77
CA THR A 175 13.24 -5.27 -4.95
C THR A 175 12.50 -4.78 -6.19
N PRO A 176 12.02 -3.52 -6.23
CA PRO A 176 12.11 -2.53 -5.17
C PRO A 176 11.25 -2.90 -3.95
N VAL A 177 11.66 -2.44 -2.76
CA VAL A 177 10.89 -2.58 -1.52
C VAL A 177 10.13 -1.29 -1.29
N TYR A 178 8.82 -1.41 -1.12
CA TYR A 178 7.91 -0.31 -0.82
C TYR A 178 7.67 -0.31 0.68
N GLU A 179 7.75 0.85 1.33
CA GLU A 179 7.46 0.97 2.75
C GLU A 179 6.63 2.20 3.11
N ALA A 180 5.83 2.05 4.16
CA ALA A 180 5.05 3.13 4.76
C ALA A 180 4.94 2.93 6.28
N GLY A 181 4.49 3.97 6.99
CA GLY A 181 3.94 3.80 8.33
C GLY A 181 2.55 3.16 8.25
N ILE A 182 2.27 2.14 9.08
CA ILE A 182 0.95 1.50 9.08
C ILE A 182 -0.16 2.49 9.49
N ALA A 183 0.16 3.42 10.39
CA ALA A 183 -0.76 4.49 10.78
C ALA A 183 -1.06 5.44 9.61
N ASN A 184 -0.05 5.81 8.81
CA ASN A 184 -0.20 6.67 7.65
C ASN A 184 -1.17 6.08 6.64
N LEU A 185 -1.12 4.76 6.42
CA LEU A 185 -2.06 4.10 5.51
C LEU A 185 -3.51 4.23 5.96
N THR A 186 -3.81 4.55 7.23
CA THR A 186 -5.18 4.83 7.70
C THR A 186 -5.63 6.29 7.49
N GLY A 187 -4.76 7.12 6.92
CA GLY A 187 -5.10 8.45 6.43
C GLY A 187 -5.71 8.43 5.03
N ASP A 188 -6.10 9.62 4.57
CA ASP A 188 -6.51 9.85 3.20
C ASP A 188 -5.31 9.96 2.22
N GLU A 189 -4.17 10.38 2.76
CA GLU A 189 -2.90 10.48 2.05
C GLU A 189 -1.82 9.89 2.97
N ALA A 190 -0.83 9.24 2.37
CA ALA A 190 0.34 8.70 3.06
C ALA A 190 1.59 8.95 2.22
N THR A 191 2.72 9.21 2.87
CA THR A 191 4.02 9.13 2.22
C THR A 191 4.52 7.69 2.22
N MET A 192 5.22 7.33 1.15
CA MET A 192 5.82 6.01 0.94
C MET A 192 7.26 6.20 0.50
N LEU A 193 8.17 5.37 1.01
CA LEU A 193 9.55 5.31 0.55
C LEU A 193 9.75 4.04 -0.27
N VAL A 194 10.46 4.16 -1.40
CA VAL A 194 10.78 3.05 -2.29
C VAL A 194 12.29 2.87 -2.31
N HIS A 195 12.73 1.68 -1.89
CA HIS A 195 14.13 1.25 -1.90
C HIS A 195 14.43 0.50 -3.19
N SER A 196 15.22 1.11 -4.06
CA SER A 196 15.55 0.56 -5.38
C SER A 196 16.73 -0.43 -5.29
N PRO A 197 16.84 -1.37 -6.24
CA PRO A 197 17.95 -2.33 -6.27
C PRO A 197 19.34 -1.68 -6.37
N ASP A 198 19.42 -0.46 -6.94
CA ASP A 198 20.65 0.32 -7.07
C ASP A 198 21.04 1.07 -5.76
N GLY A 199 20.27 0.87 -4.68
CA GLY A 199 20.47 1.53 -3.39
C GLY A 199 19.88 2.93 -3.31
N SER A 200 19.26 3.45 -4.38
CA SER A 200 18.58 4.74 -4.36
C SER A 200 17.24 4.64 -3.62
N GLN A 201 16.87 5.72 -2.94
CA GLN A 201 15.59 5.86 -2.24
C GLN A 201 14.77 6.96 -2.90
N ARG A 202 13.48 6.69 -3.14
CA ARG A 202 12.57 7.66 -3.75
C ARG A 202 11.28 7.74 -2.94
N GLN A 203 10.82 8.98 -2.73
CA GLN A 203 9.59 9.27 -1.99
C GLN A 203 8.43 9.41 -2.96
N PHE A 204 7.28 8.88 -2.57
CA PHE A 204 6.02 9.00 -3.30
C PHE A 204 4.88 9.30 -2.34
N THR A 205 3.79 9.84 -2.90
CA THR A 205 2.53 10.00 -2.18
C THR A 205 1.55 8.91 -2.61
N LEU A 206 0.94 8.27 -1.63
CA LEU A 206 -0.22 7.40 -1.79
C LEU A 206 -1.47 8.19 -1.47
N VAL A 207 -2.44 8.19 -2.38
CA VAL A 207 -3.77 8.75 -2.18
C VAL A 207 -4.75 7.60 -2.00
N ARG A 208 -5.46 7.56 -0.87
CA ARG A 208 -6.52 6.58 -0.63
C ARG A 208 -7.67 6.82 -1.60
N LEU A 209 -8.08 5.76 -2.29
CA LEU A 209 -9.21 5.81 -3.20
C LEU A 209 -10.50 5.45 -2.46
N PRO A 210 -11.61 6.16 -2.71
CA PRO A 210 -12.89 5.80 -2.14
C PRO A 210 -13.48 4.56 -2.83
N ASP A 211 -14.46 3.95 -2.18
CA ASP A 211 -15.24 2.88 -2.77
C ASP A 211 -16.06 3.41 -3.97
N PRO A 212 -15.80 2.92 -5.20
CA PRO A 212 -16.53 3.37 -6.38
C PRO A 212 -18.03 3.04 -6.31
N GLY A 213 -18.43 2.01 -5.54
CA GLY A 213 -19.83 1.62 -5.36
C GLY A 213 -20.62 2.52 -4.40
N GLN A 214 -19.96 3.36 -3.60
CA GLN A 214 -20.61 4.30 -2.66
C GLN A 214 -20.78 5.71 -3.27
N GLY A 215 -20.24 5.95 -4.46
CA GLY A 215 -20.22 7.25 -5.15
C GLY A 215 -21.30 7.46 -6.21
N GLY A 216 -22.54 7.01 -6.00
CA GLY A 216 -23.76 7.58 -6.62
C GLY A 216 -23.89 7.70 -8.16
N GLN A 217 -22.97 7.19 -8.97
CA GLN A 217 -23.14 7.06 -10.42
C GLN A 217 -22.56 5.74 -10.90
N ALA A 218 -23.40 4.90 -11.49
CA ALA A 218 -22.98 3.69 -12.17
C ALA A 218 -22.08 4.08 -13.35
N VAL A 219 -20.78 3.82 -13.24
CA VAL A 219 -19.81 4.03 -14.31
C VAL A 219 -19.54 2.66 -14.97
N PRO A 220 -19.35 2.60 -16.30
CA PRO A 220 -19.31 1.33 -17.00
C PRO A 220 -18.18 0.47 -16.45
N SER A 221 -18.50 -0.79 -16.17
CA SER A 221 -17.50 -1.81 -15.93
C SER A 221 -16.48 -1.81 -17.07
N MET A 222 -15.22 -2.07 -16.72
CA MET A 222 -14.17 -2.34 -17.70
C MET A 222 -14.76 -3.30 -18.77
N PRO A 223 -14.75 -2.92 -20.06
CA PRO A 223 -15.41 -3.73 -21.07
C PRO A 223 -14.75 -5.12 -21.07
N PRO A 224 -15.53 -6.22 -20.98
CA PRO A 224 -14.97 -7.54 -21.19
C PRO A 224 -14.41 -7.56 -22.62
N ARG A 225 -13.17 -8.01 -22.79
CA ARG A 225 -12.61 -8.19 -24.13
C ARG A 225 -12.96 -9.58 -24.70
N PRO A 226 -13.05 -9.66 -26.04
CA PRO A 226 -13.52 -10.84 -26.80
C PRO A 226 -12.64 -12.07 -26.64
#